data_AF-A0ABC8VD13-F1
#
_entry.id   AF-A0ABC8VD13-F1
#
_cell.length_a   1.000
_cell.length_b   1.000
_cell.length_c   1.000
_cell.angle_alpha   90.00
_cell.angle_beta   90.00
_cell.angle_gamma   90.00
#
_symmetry.space_group_name_H-M   'P 1'
#
loop_
_entity.id
_entity.type
_entity.pdbx_description
1 polymer ?
#
loop_
_entity_poly.entity_id
_entity_poly.type
_entity_poly.pdbx_seq_one_letter_code
_entity_poly.pdbx_strand_id
1 'polypeptide(L)'
;MEAKGEVEISAVPVVLGDCDLLAEIFLCLAFPTDLVRAAAVCRRWLRAASDPAFLRRFRDTNPPRLLGFYLTTFSTNSTNQFGVDFIPMLPQPPELAAVVRRGRFGLDSYGSRSTRVMDCLNGRAIVYLFCDGDFTYGEHSPLHPARGLLTFPRLPMMDDRKRYIFRDFLSKECGNGLSYFWFELDYSGNEEKTTARVYKLQGDAWIMQTSATTQISGLHSSMLYGLSFFLVDDKIYMGITVHSILVLDLTSSTFSAIEYPDTVAFNGEIMLSRADGSGVCLVNVNELQLRVWLHRGCDGSMGDWLLVNTICLHDFCADLKISNSTTENDDEDDEDDAFIHAVGDNAEFVFLQVYGCVLYLDVRSSAVQKVYGPTQSNTRVSSTHPFVMPWPPIFPVLQE
;
A
#
# COMPACT_ATOMS: atom_id res chain seq x y z
N MET A 1 14.83 6.15 -72.19
CA MET A 1 15.08 6.95 -70.97
C MET A 1 13.87 6.73 -70.07
N GLU A 2 13.88 5.62 -69.33
CA GLU A 2 12.82 5.29 -68.37
C GLU A 2 13.09 6.08 -67.09
N ALA A 3 12.14 6.93 -66.71
CA ALA A 3 12.13 7.57 -65.40
C ALA A 3 11.70 6.53 -64.36
N LYS A 4 12.63 6.09 -63.50
CA LYS A 4 12.31 5.38 -62.27
C LYS A 4 11.48 6.31 -61.40
N GLY A 5 10.22 5.96 -61.18
CA GLY A 5 9.41 6.57 -60.13
C GLY A 5 10.00 6.21 -58.77
N GLU A 6 10.44 7.21 -58.01
CA GLU A 6 10.70 7.07 -56.59
C GLU A 6 9.35 6.79 -55.90
N VAL A 7 9.24 5.58 -55.34
CA VAL A 7 8.17 5.26 -54.41
C VAL A 7 8.54 5.95 -53.10
N GLU A 8 7.91 7.10 -52.85
CA GLU A 8 7.96 7.73 -51.53
C GLU A 8 7.20 6.81 -50.56
N ILE A 9 7.92 5.89 -49.92
CA ILE A 9 7.38 5.02 -48.88
C ILE A 9 6.98 5.94 -47.73
N SER A 10 5.68 6.13 -47.53
CA SER A 10 5.16 6.89 -46.40
C SER A 10 5.78 6.34 -45.11
N ALA A 11 6.53 7.17 -44.38
CA ALA A 11 7.24 6.75 -43.17
C ALA A 11 6.28 6.34 -42.04
N VAL A 12 5.04 6.85 -42.05
CA VAL A 12 4.03 6.62 -41.01
C VAL A 12 3.62 5.14 -40.90
N PRO A 13 3.22 4.43 -41.96
CA PRO A 13 2.92 3.00 -41.89
C PRO A 13 4.15 2.12 -41.59
N VAL A 14 5.38 2.60 -41.86
CA VAL A 14 6.63 1.89 -41.49
C VAL A 14 6.92 2.03 -40.00
N VAL A 15 6.77 3.24 -39.44
CA VAL A 15 6.99 3.52 -38.01
C VAL A 15 5.89 2.86 -37.16
N LEU A 16 4.62 3.00 -37.55
CA LEU A 16 3.50 2.25 -36.95
C LEU A 16 3.57 0.76 -37.33
N GLY A 17 4.48 0.39 -38.22
CA GLY A 17 4.86 -0.93 -38.77
C GLY A 17 5.87 -1.71 -37.92
N ASP A 18 6.58 -1.03 -37.02
CA ASP A 18 7.60 -1.60 -36.13
C ASP A 18 7.13 -1.64 -34.65
N CYS A 19 7.34 -2.75 -33.94
CA CYS A 19 6.95 -2.87 -32.52
C CYS A 19 7.89 -2.10 -31.59
N ASP A 20 9.17 -2.00 -31.94
CA ASP A 20 10.17 -1.31 -31.11
C ASP A 20 9.94 0.21 -31.17
N LEU A 21 9.61 0.75 -32.35
CA LEU A 21 9.24 2.15 -32.49
C LEU A 21 7.89 2.48 -31.83
N LEU A 22 6.92 1.56 -31.88
CA LEU A 22 5.65 1.73 -31.14
C LEU A 22 5.88 1.78 -29.63
N ALA A 23 6.79 0.94 -29.10
CA ALA A 23 7.15 0.96 -27.69
C ALA A 23 7.71 2.34 -27.28
N GLU A 24 8.61 2.92 -28.08
CA GLU A 24 9.15 4.27 -27.80
C GLU A 24 8.06 5.36 -27.84
N ILE A 25 7.12 5.28 -28.79
CA ILE A 25 5.97 6.21 -28.84
C ILE A 25 5.09 6.04 -27.60
N PHE A 26 4.83 4.80 -27.19
CA PHE A 26 3.99 4.52 -26.03
C PHE A 26 4.63 4.97 -24.72
N LEU A 27 5.96 5.00 -24.61
CA LEU A 27 6.64 5.55 -23.43
C LEU A 27 6.37 7.05 -23.22
N CYS A 28 6.05 7.78 -24.30
CA CYS A 28 5.63 9.18 -24.21
C CYS A 28 4.22 9.35 -23.63
N LEU A 29 3.43 8.28 -23.51
CA LEU A 29 2.12 8.34 -22.86
C LEU A 29 2.35 8.46 -21.34
N ALA A 30 1.83 9.52 -20.73
CA ALA A 30 2.05 9.79 -19.31
C ALA A 30 1.24 8.88 -18.37
N PHE A 31 0.14 8.29 -18.86
CA PHE A 31 -0.81 7.57 -18.03
C PHE A 31 -1.10 6.14 -18.53
N PRO A 32 -1.16 5.15 -17.62
CA PRO A 32 -1.66 3.80 -17.90
C PRO A 32 -3.00 3.76 -18.66
N THR A 33 -3.89 4.73 -18.41
CA THR A 33 -5.19 4.82 -19.10
C THR A 33 -5.05 5.07 -20.59
N ASP A 34 -4.07 5.89 -20.99
CA ASP A 34 -3.81 6.17 -22.41
C ASP A 34 -3.11 4.99 -23.08
N LEU A 35 -2.23 4.30 -22.35
CA LEU A 35 -1.63 3.04 -22.81
C LEU A 35 -2.70 1.97 -23.08
N VAL A 36 -3.71 1.83 -22.21
CA VAL A 36 -4.85 0.91 -22.42
C VAL A 36 -5.66 1.31 -23.66
N ARG A 37 -5.89 2.62 -23.88
CA ARG A 37 -6.57 3.11 -25.09
C ARG A 37 -5.77 2.83 -26.36
N ALA A 38 -4.46 3.01 -26.33
CA ALA A 38 -3.57 2.68 -27.45
C ALA A 38 -3.59 1.17 -27.74
N ALA A 39 -3.49 0.34 -26.71
CA ALA A 39 -3.57 -1.11 -26.84
C ALA A 39 -4.90 -1.59 -27.46
N ALA A 40 -5.99 -0.84 -27.25
CA ALA A 40 -7.31 -1.15 -27.82
C ALA A 40 -7.41 -0.93 -29.34
N VAL A 41 -6.44 -0.25 -29.97
CA VAL A 41 -6.49 0.12 -31.40
C VAL A 41 -6.37 -1.10 -32.31
N CYS A 42 -5.37 -1.96 -32.08
CA CYS A 42 -5.19 -3.20 -32.84
C CYS A 42 -4.32 -4.20 -32.08
N ARG A 43 -4.35 -5.47 -32.52
CA ARG A 43 -3.57 -6.58 -31.90
C ARG A 43 -2.08 -6.30 -31.82
N ARG A 44 -1.53 -5.57 -32.78
CA ARG A 44 -0.10 -5.26 -32.80
C ARG A 44 0.28 -4.21 -31.76
N TRP A 45 -0.55 -3.18 -31.59
CA TRP A 45 -0.39 -2.19 -30.53
C TRP A 45 -0.58 -2.83 -29.16
N LEU A 46 -1.57 -3.72 -29.02
CA LEU A 46 -1.73 -4.53 -27.82
C LEU A 46 -0.46 -5.31 -27.47
N ARG A 47 0.12 -6.04 -28.44
CA ARG A 47 1.36 -6.81 -28.22
C ARG A 47 2.53 -5.93 -27.76
N ALA A 48 2.71 -4.76 -28.38
CA ALA A 48 3.76 -3.83 -27.98
C ALA A 48 3.51 -3.25 -26.57
N ALA A 49 2.27 -2.85 -26.27
CA ALA A 49 1.89 -2.29 -24.97
C ALA A 49 1.90 -3.33 -23.83
N SER A 50 1.64 -4.61 -24.14
CA SER A 50 1.63 -5.71 -23.17
C SER A 50 2.99 -6.39 -23.01
N ASP A 51 4.02 -5.98 -23.74
CA ASP A 51 5.35 -6.58 -23.63
C ASP A 51 5.91 -6.35 -22.20
N PRO A 52 6.37 -7.40 -21.49
CA PRO A 52 6.84 -7.26 -20.11
C PRO A 52 8.04 -6.34 -19.96
N ALA A 53 8.95 -6.27 -20.94
CA ALA A 53 10.12 -5.40 -20.88
C ALA A 53 9.70 -3.93 -21.10
N PHE A 54 8.79 -3.68 -22.05
CA PHE A 54 8.18 -2.37 -22.23
C PHE A 54 7.42 -1.92 -20.96
N LEU A 55 6.60 -2.77 -20.36
CA LEU A 55 5.84 -2.42 -19.15
C LEU A 55 6.77 -2.05 -17.99
N ARG A 56 7.89 -2.74 -17.80
CA ARG A 56 8.90 -2.34 -16.80
C ARG A 56 9.41 -0.92 -17.07
N ARG A 57 9.88 -0.66 -18.29
CA ARG A 57 10.35 0.68 -18.70
C ARG A 57 9.27 1.76 -18.53
N PHE A 58 8.03 1.43 -18.87
CA PHE A 58 6.90 2.34 -18.73
C PHE A 58 6.63 2.64 -17.27
N ARG A 59 6.64 1.64 -16.37
CA ARG A 59 6.46 1.84 -14.92
C ARG A 59 7.54 2.74 -14.34
N ASP A 60 8.80 2.51 -14.73
CA ASP A 60 9.94 3.28 -14.23
C ASP A 60 9.84 4.76 -14.61
N THR A 61 9.27 5.05 -15.79
CA THR A 61 9.06 6.41 -16.29
C THR A 61 7.75 7.03 -15.78
N ASN A 62 6.70 6.22 -15.66
CA ASN A 62 5.32 6.60 -15.37
C ASN A 62 4.76 5.71 -14.25
N PRO A 63 5.18 5.92 -12.99
CA PRO A 63 4.75 5.08 -11.87
C PRO A 63 3.22 5.18 -11.65
N PRO A 64 2.60 4.13 -11.08
CA PRO A 64 1.18 4.14 -10.75
C PRO A 64 0.81 5.35 -9.89
N ARG A 65 -0.27 6.05 -10.26
CA ARG A 65 -0.65 7.29 -9.59
C ARG A 65 -1.66 7.03 -8.47
N LEU A 66 -1.50 7.77 -7.37
CA LEU A 66 -2.46 7.80 -6.27
C LEU A 66 -3.78 8.45 -6.73
N LEU A 67 -4.88 7.70 -6.62
CA LEU A 67 -6.22 8.21 -6.93
C LEU A 67 -6.89 8.85 -5.70
N GLY A 68 -6.56 8.34 -4.52
CA GLY A 68 -7.13 8.73 -3.24
C GLY A 68 -6.75 7.72 -2.18
N PHE A 69 -7.47 7.72 -1.07
CA PHE A 69 -7.21 6.80 0.03
C PHE A 69 -8.50 6.49 0.78
N TYR A 70 -8.54 5.31 1.38
CA TYR A 70 -9.56 4.93 2.32
C TYR A 70 -9.16 5.39 3.72
N LEU A 71 -9.98 6.25 4.32
CA LEU A 71 -9.81 6.73 5.68
C LEU A 71 -10.76 5.97 6.60
N THR A 72 -10.19 5.21 7.53
CA THR A 72 -10.97 4.54 8.58
C THR A 72 -11.03 5.44 9.80
N THR A 73 -12.23 5.73 10.27
CA THR A 73 -12.46 6.48 11.51
C THR A 73 -13.17 5.61 12.55
N PHE A 74 -12.86 5.83 13.81
CA PHE A 74 -13.49 5.17 14.94
C PHE A 74 -14.35 6.17 15.72
N SER A 75 -15.62 5.87 15.90
CA SER A 75 -16.54 6.67 16.69
C SER A 75 -16.67 6.11 18.10
N THR A 76 -16.36 6.92 19.11
CA THR A 76 -16.49 6.57 20.54
C THR A 76 -17.89 6.84 21.10
N ASN A 77 -18.81 7.32 20.26
CA ASN A 77 -20.23 7.37 20.62
C ASN A 77 -20.78 5.95 20.84
N SER A 78 -21.98 5.85 21.43
CA SER A 78 -22.67 4.67 22.01
C SER A 78 -22.66 3.34 21.24
N THR A 79 -22.12 3.28 20.02
CA THR A 79 -22.01 2.07 19.21
C THR A 79 -20.59 1.52 19.01
N ASN A 80 -19.51 2.25 19.36
CA ASN A 80 -18.10 1.82 19.15
C ASN A 80 -17.84 1.21 17.76
N GLN A 81 -18.13 1.97 16.71
CA GLN A 81 -18.13 1.49 15.32
C GLN A 81 -17.05 2.17 14.47
N PHE A 82 -16.58 1.42 13.46
CA PHE A 82 -15.67 1.93 12.44
C PHE A 82 -16.45 2.37 11.20
N GLY A 83 -16.17 3.58 10.73
CA GLY A 83 -16.65 4.11 9.47
C GLY A 83 -15.49 4.22 8.47
N VAL A 84 -15.79 4.04 7.19
CA VAL A 84 -14.80 4.18 6.11
C VAL A 84 -15.32 5.12 5.05
N ASP A 85 -14.53 6.14 4.75
CA ASP A 85 -14.75 7.05 3.63
C ASP A 85 -13.60 6.95 2.62
N PHE A 86 -13.92 7.07 1.34
CA PHE A 86 -12.91 7.26 0.31
C PHE A 86 -12.69 8.74 0.05
N ILE A 87 -11.47 9.20 0.26
CA ILE A 87 -11.08 10.59 0.02
C ILE A 87 -10.27 10.63 -1.28
N PRO A 88 -10.78 11.26 -2.35
CA PRO A 88 -10.02 11.42 -3.56
C PRO A 88 -8.84 12.36 -3.31
N MET A 89 -7.66 12.00 -3.81
CA MET A 89 -6.52 12.91 -3.77
C MET A 89 -6.81 14.05 -4.75
N LEU A 90 -6.58 15.31 -4.38
CA LEU A 90 -6.85 16.48 -5.21
C LEU A 90 -5.68 17.47 -5.13
N PRO A 91 -5.37 18.22 -6.20
CA PRO A 91 -6.00 18.18 -7.52
C PRO A 91 -5.60 16.93 -8.33
N GLN A 92 -6.45 16.53 -9.27
CA GLN A 92 -6.18 15.42 -10.21
C GLN A 92 -6.18 15.96 -11.64
N PRO A 93 -5.27 15.48 -12.52
CA PRO A 93 -5.39 15.72 -13.95
C PRO A 93 -6.70 15.13 -14.49
N PRO A 94 -7.24 15.66 -15.60
CA PRO A 94 -8.52 15.24 -16.16
C PRO A 94 -8.66 13.72 -16.36
N GLU A 95 -7.56 13.05 -16.72
CA GLU A 95 -7.48 11.61 -16.95
C GLU A 95 -7.77 10.82 -15.66
N LEU A 96 -7.11 11.18 -14.55
CA LEU A 96 -7.30 10.53 -13.25
C LEU A 96 -8.63 10.92 -12.60
N ALA A 97 -9.04 12.18 -12.73
CA ALA A 97 -10.35 12.65 -12.27
C ALA A 97 -11.50 11.87 -12.95
N ALA A 98 -11.35 11.52 -14.23
CA ALA A 98 -12.31 10.70 -14.93
C ALA A 98 -12.37 9.26 -14.39
N VAL A 99 -11.25 8.68 -13.96
CA VAL A 99 -11.21 7.35 -13.30
C VAL A 99 -11.93 7.41 -11.96
N VAL A 100 -11.59 8.37 -11.11
CA VAL A 100 -12.22 8.56 -9.79
C VAL A 100 -13.74 8.73 -9.92
N ARG A 101 -14.20 9.55 -10.87
CA ARG A 101 -15.64 9.78 -11.11
C ARG A 101 -16.40 8.54 -11.57
N ARG A 102 -15.73 7.61 -12.29
CA ARG A 102 -16.37 6.40 -12.85
C ARG A 102 -16.29 5.19 -11.92
N GLY A 103 -15.34 5.18 -10.98
CA GLY A 103 -15.22 4.13 -9.98
C GLY A 103 -16.32 4.20 -8.92
N ARG A 104 -16.55 3.08 -8.22
CA ARG A 104 -17.39 3.02 -7.02
C ARG A 104 -16.54 2.74 -5.80
N PHE A 105 -16.08 3.78 -5.16
CA PHE A 105 -15.20 3.67 -4.00
C PHE A 105 -15.94 3.48 -2.68
N GLY A 106 -17.19 3.96 -2.56
CA GLY A 106 -18.00 3.82 -1.35
C GLY A 106 -18.28 2.37 -0.95
N LEU A 107 -18.28 2.10 0.35
CA LEU A 107 -18.52 0.80 0.97
C LEU A 107 -19.89 0.73 1.69
N ASP A 108 -20.61 1.85 1.75
CA ASP A 108 -21.92 2.03 2.37
C ASP A 108 -22.98 1.07 1.81
N SER A 109 -22.88 0.74 0.51
CA SER A 109 -23.78 -0.18 -0.17
C SER A 109 -23.81 -1.61 0.42
N TYR A 110 -22.83 -1.99 1.24
CA TYR A 110 -22.78 -3.32 1.85
C TYR A 110 -23.57 -3.45 3.15
N GLY A 111 -24.19 -2.36 3.64
CA GLY A 111 -25.10 -2.40 4.80
C GLY A 111 -24.43 -2.81 6.12
N SER A 112 -23.11 -2.65 6.23
CA SER A 112 -22.35 -3.01 7.43
C SER A 112 -22.51 -1.97 8.54
N ARG A 113 -22.58 -2.43 9.80
CA ARG A 113 -22.60 -1.56 10.98
C ARG A 113 -21.21 -1.06 11.37
N SER A 114 -20.15 -1.76 10.97
CA SER A 114 -18.77 -1.41 11.26
C SER A 114 -17.88 -1.93 10.15
N THR A 115 -17.25 -1.02 9.42
CA THR A 115 -16.44 -1.32 8.24
C THR A 115 -14.99 -0.94 8.49
N ARG A 116 -14.04 -1.74 8.02
CA ARG A 116 -12.63 -1.37 7.95
C ARG A 116 -12.05 -1.78 6.60
N VAL A 117 -11.03 -1.06 6.17
CA VAL A 117 -10.12 -1.52 5.10
C VAL A 117 -8.89 -2.10 5.76
N MET A 118 -8.42 -3.24 5.25
CA MET A 118 -7.25 -3.95 5.77
C MET A 118 -6.04 -3.79 4.85
N ASP A 119 -6.28 -3.75 3.53
CA ASP A 119 -5.22 -3.62 2.53
C ASP A 119 -5.79 -2.99 1.25
N CYS A 120 -4.95 -2.30 0.49
CA CYS A 120 -5.26 -1.78 -0.84
C CYS A 120 -4.11 -2.10 -1.79
N LEU A 121 -4.27 -3.15 -2.61
CA LEU A 121 -3.27 -3.58 -3.57
C LEU A 121 -3.85 -3.70 -4.98
N ASN A 122 -3.12 -3.16 -5.96
CA ASN A 122 -3.40 -3.29 -7.39
C ASN A 122 -4.87 -2.97 -7.76
N GLY A 123 -5.38 -1.84 -7.27
CA GLY A 123 -6.73 -1.35 -7.57
C GLY A 123 -7.87 -2.14 -6.91
N ARG A 124 -7.58 -2.91 -5.86
CA ARG A 124 -8.55 -3.66 -5.05
C ARG A 124 -8.40 -3.28 -3.58
N ALA A 125 -9.49 -3.32 -2.84
CA ALA A 125 -9.51 -3.06 -1.39
C ALA A 125 -10.01 -4.30 -0.66
N ILE A 126 -9.23 -4.79 0.30
CA ILE A 126 -9.67 -5.85 1.20
C ILE A 126 -10.45 -5.20 2.34
N VAL A 127 -11.71 -5.59 2.46
CA VAL A 127 -12.65 -4.99 3.42
C VAL A 127 -13.06 -6.00 4.48
N TYR A 128 -13.22 -5.48 5.67
CA TYR A 128 -13.83 -6.14 6.81
C TYR A 128 -15.18 -5.49 7.09
N LEU A 129 -16.22 -6.32 7.13
CA LEU A 129 -17.60 -5.91 7.33
C LEU A 129 -18.18 -6.66 8.52
N PHE A 130 -18.73 -5.92 9.48
CA PHE A 130 -19.49 -6.49 10.59
C PHE A 130 -20.98 -6.17 10.47
N CYS A 131 -21.82 -7.20 10.51
CA CYS A 131 -23.28 -7.04 10.57
C CYS A 131 -23.91 -8.18 11.39
N ASP A 132 -24.85 -7.82 12.27
CA ASP A 132 -25.68 -8.78 13.04
C ASP A 132 -24.93 -9.92 13.76
N GLY A 133 -23.70 -9.65 14.21
CA GLY A 133 -22.87 -10.61 14.95
C GLY A 133 -21.92 -11.42 14.08
N ASP A 134 -22.01 -11.30 12.76
CA ASP A 134 -21.14 -11.99 11.81
C ASP A 134 -20.09 -11.05 11.20
N PHE A 135 -18.90 -11.62 10.97
CA PHE A 135 -17.76 -10.96 10.34
C PHE A 135 -17.58 -11.50 8.93
N THR A 136 -17.57 -10.61 7.95
CA THR A 136 -17.34 -10.93 6.55
C THR A 136 -16.09 -10.21 6.06
N TYR A 137 -15.18 -10.97 5.47
CA TYR A 137 -14.04 -10.43 4.75
C TYR A 137 -14.30 -10.57 3.27
N GLY A 138 -13.84 -9.61 2.48
CA GLY A 138 -13.98 -9.71 1.04
C GLY A 138 -13.12 -8.71 0.29
N GLU A 139 -13.10 -8.88 -1.02
CA GLU A 139 -12.43 -8.01 -1.94
C GLU A 139 -13.44 -7.09 -2.63
N HIS A 140 -13.24 -5.78 -2.49
CA HIS A 140 -13.93 -4.75 -3.25
C HIS A 140 -13.05 -4.29 -4.42
N SER A 141 -13.65 -4.15 -5.60
CA SER A 141 -12.99 -3.69 -6.82
C SER A 141 -13.61 -2.37 -7.30
N PRO A 142 -13.18 -1.20 -6.79
CA PRO A 142 -13.80 0.09 -7.10
C PRO A 142 -13.83 0.43 -8.59
N LEU A 143 -12.81 -0.01 -9.34
CA LEU A 143 -12.68 0.24 -10.77
C LEU A 143 -13.45 -0.77 -11.64
N HIS A 144 -14.02 -1.82 -11.02
CA HIS A 144 -14.84 -2.83 -11.69
C HIS A 144 -16.15 -3.05 -10.91
N PRO A 145 -17.02 -2.02 -10.82
CA PRO A 145 -18.19 -2.05 -9.93
C PRO A 145 -19.19 -3.17 -10.23
N ALA A 146 -19.19 -3.70 -11.46
CA ALA A 146 -20.01 -4.85 -11.83
C ALA A 146 -19.62 -6.16 -11.09
N ARG A 147 -18.41 -6.24 -10.52
CA ARG A 147 -17.96 -7.41 -9.75
C ARG A 147 -18.56 -7.47 -8.34
N GLY A 148 -19.02 -6.35 -7.79
CA GLY A 148 -19.50 -6.28 -6.42
C GLY A 148 -18.42 -6.65 -5.39
N LEU A 149 -18.87 -7.12 -4.22
CA LEU A 149 -18.00 -7.67 -3.18
C LEU A 149 -17.76 -9.16 -3.43
N LEU A 150 -16.49 -9.57 -3.51
CA LEU A 150 -16.11 -10.98 -3.54
C LEU A 150 -15.80 -11.44 -2.12
N THR A 151 -16.74 -12.15 -1.50
CA THR A 151 -16.60 -12.64 -0.12
C THR A 151 -15.57 -13.79 -0.04
N PHE A 152 -14.72 -13.72 0.98
CA PHE A 152 -13.78 -14.79 1.32
C PHE A 152 -14.43 -15.86 2.20
N PRO A 153 -13.95 -17.12 2.14
CA PRO A 153 -14.43 -18.15 3.05
C PRO A 153 -14.06 -17.81 4.48
N ARG A 154 -14.80 -18.41 5.42
CA ARG A 154 -14.60 -18.21 6.85
C ARG A 154 -13.16 -18.53 7.23
N LEU A 155 -12.54 -17.62 7.97
CA LEU A 155 -11.19 -17.81 8.49
C LEU A 155 -11.12 -19.04 9.41
N PRO A 156 -9.95 -19.69 9.53
CA PRO A 156 -9.73 -20.76 10.49
C PRO A 156 -10.20 -20.37 11.90
N MET A 157 -10.76 -21.32 12.64
CA MET A 157 -11.36 -21.03 13.94
C MET A 157 -10.27 -20.57 14.94
N MET A 158 -10.50 -19.43 15.58
CA MET A 158 -9.53 -18.82 16.49
C MET A 158 -9.45 -19.57 17.82
N ASP A 159 -8.26 -19.67 18.41
CA ASP A 159 -8.08 -20.13 19.79
C ASP A 159 -8.14 -18.93 20.74
N ASP A 160 -9.32 -18.59 21.26
CA ASP A 160 -9.52 -17.41 22.12
C ASP A 160 -8.67 -17.40 23.40
N ARG A 161 -7.96 -18.49 23.71
CA ARG A 161 -7.07 -18.59 24.89
C ARG A 161 -5.70 -17.97 24.69
N LYS A 162 -5.32 -17.62 23.46
CA LYS A 162 -4.01 -17.00 23.16
C LYS A 162 -4.09 -15.48 23.20
N ARG A 163 -3.04 -14.83 23.70
CA ARG A 163 -2.81 -13.40 23.46
C ARG A 163 -2.24 -13.26 22.06
N TYR A 164 -3.06 -12.71 21.16
CA TYR A 164 -2.66 -12.41 19.80
C TYR A 164 -1.95 -11.05 19.79
N ILE A 165 -0.77 -10.98 19.18
CA ILE A 165 -0.15 -9.68 18.93
C ILE A 165 -0.86 -9.04 17.75
N PHE A 166 -1.05 -9.82 16.69
CA PHE A 166 -1.36 -9.27 15.40
C PHE A 166 -1.96 -10.28 14.43
N ARG A 167 -2.87 -9.80 13.58
CA ARG A 167 -3.49 -10.58 12.51
C ARG A 167 -3.85 -9.66 11.38
N ASP A 168 -3.55 -10.06 10.15
CA ASP A 168 -3.93 -9.25 8.99
C ASP A 168 -4.03 -10.06 7.70
N PHE A 169 -4.65 -9.42 6.71
CA PHE A 169 -4.64 -9.83 5.33
C PHE A 169 -3.39 -9.32 4.63
N LEU A 170 -2.78 -10.20 3.84
CA LEU A 170 -1.70 -9.87 2.94
C LEU A 170 -2.12 -10.28 1.54
N SER A 171 -1.79 -9.46 0.56
CA SER A 171 -2.03 -9.78 -0.84
C SER A 171 -0.73 -9.75 -1.64
N LYS A 172 -0.63 -10.63 -2.63
CA LYS A 172 0.55 -10.74 -3.51
C LYS A 172 0.08 -11.00 -4.93
N GLU A 173 0.71 -10.34 -5.90
CA GLU A 173 0.51 -10.64 -7.32
C GLU A 173 1.09 -12.00 -7.68
N CYS A 174 0.30 -12.84 -8.36
CA CYS A 174 0.72 -14.15 -8.86
C CYS A 174 0.11 -14.41 -10.23
N GLY A 175 0.94 -14.41 -11.27
CA GLY A 175 0.49 -14.57 -12.66
C GLY A 175 -0.48 -13.47 -13.06
N ASN A 176 -1.71 -13.85 -13.43
CA ASN A 176 -2.74 -12.92 -13.92
C ASN A 176 -3.71 -12.42 -12.82
N GLY A 177 -3.42 -12.67 -11.53
CA GLY A 177 -4.32 -12.32 -10.44
C GLY A 177 -3.62 -12.07 -9.10
N LEU A 178 -4.42 -11.88 -8.05
CA LEU A 178 -3.94 -11.78 -6.68
C LEU A 178 -4.09 -13.11 -5.96
N SER A 179 -3.08 -13.45 -5.18
CA SER A 179 -3.15 -14.45 -4.11
C SER A 179 -3.36 -13.74 -2.79
N TYR A 180 -4.26 -14.29 -1.97
CA TYR A 180 -4.60 -13.75 -0.66
C TYR A 180 -4.01 -14.65 0.43
N PHE A 181 -3.47 -14.01 1.45
CA PHE A 181 -2.87 -14.64 2.61
C PHE A 181 -3.49 -14.09 3.88
N TRP A 182 -3.74 -14.97 4.82
CA TRP A 182 -4.11 -14.63 6.18
C TRP A 182 -2.90 -14.88 7.07
N PHE A 183 -2.46 -13.84 7.75
CA PHE A 183 -1.28 -13.85 8.60
C PHE A 183 -1.69 -13.76 10.07
N GLU A 184 -1.12 -14.63 10.90
CA GLU A 184 -1.32 -14.63 12.34
C GLU A 184 0.03 -14.60 13.05
N LEU A 185 0.14 -13.73 14.05
CA LEU A 185 1.32 -13.63 14.89
C LEU A 185 0.93 -13.72 16.38
N ASP A 186 1.29 -14.85 16.99
CA ASP A 186 1.06 -15.12 18.40
C ASP A 186 2.34 -14.81 19.20
N TYR A 187 2.21 -14.15 20.35
CA TYR A 187 3.31 -14.00 21.32
C TYR A 187 2.98 -14.61 22.65
N SER A 188 3.87 -15.47 23.11
CA SER A 188 3.88 -15.94 24.49
C SER A 188 4.87 -15.11 25.28
N GLY A 189 4.38 -14.12 26.03
CA GLY A 189 5.22 -13.27 26.87
C GLY A 189 5.96 -14.02 27.97
N ASN A 190 5.42 -15.16 28.45
CA ASN A 190 6.10 -16.00 29.44
C ASN A 190 7.31 -16.74 28.86
N GLU A 191 7.30 -17.02 27.56
CA GLU A 191 8.36 -17.76 26.86
C GLU A 191 9.21 -16.87 25.94
N GLU A 192 8.91 -15.56 25.88
CA GLU A 192 9.47 -14.59 24.91
C GLU A 192 9.48 -15.13 23.47
N LYS A 193 8.42 -15.86 23.12
CA LYS A 193 8.34 -16.70 21.93
C LYS A 193 7.23 -16.21 21.02
N THR A 194 7.57 -15.99 19.75
CA THR A 194 6.64 -15.54 18.72
C THR A 194 6.46 -16.61 17.66
N THR A 195 5.21 -16.97 17.39
CA THR A 195 4.85 -17.94 16.35
C THR A 195 4.03 -17.26 15.26
N ALA A 196 4.55 -17.29 14.03
CA ALA A 196 3.83 -16.86 12.85
C ALA A 196 3.14 -18.04 12.18
N ARG A 197 1.90 -17.87 11.75
CA ARG A 197 1.19 -18.79 10.85
C ARG A 197 0.70 -18.03 9.64
N VAL A 198 0.85 -18.64 8.48
CA VAL A 198 0.44 -18.06 7.20
C VAL A 198 -0.46 -19.05 6.48
N TYR A 199 -1.66 -18.60 6.14
CA TYR A 199 -2.63 -19.37 5.37
C TYR A 199 -2.81 -18.70 4.02
N LYS A 200 -2.89 -19.49 2.96
CA LYS A 200 -3.16 -19.00 1.60
C LYS A 200 -4.57 -19.41 1.21
N LEU A 201 -5.31 -18.49 0.62
CA LEU A 201 -6.61 -18.79 0.05
C LEU A 201 -6.44 -19.66 -1.21
N GLN A 202 -7.03 -20.85 -1.20
CA GLN A 202 -7.04 -21.76 -2.34
C GLN A 202 -8.47 -22.27 -2.56
N GLY A 203 -9.07 -21.88 -3.69
CA GLY A 203 -10.49 -22.15 -3.95
C GLY A 203 -11.37 -21.48 -2.90
N ASP A 204 -12.08 -22.27 -2.10
CA ASP A 204 -12.99 -21.85 -1.04
C ASP A 204 -12.46 -22.13 0.38
N ALA A 205 -11.16 -22.37 0.54
CA ALA A 205 -10.56 -22.69 1.83
C ALA A 205 -9.23 -21.97 2.09
N TRP A 206 -8.98 -21.69 3.37
CA TRP A 206 -7.70 -21.19 3.87
C TRP A 206 -6.78 -22.36 4.21
N ILE A 207 -5.70 -22.52 3.44
CA ILE A 207 -4.74 -23.62 3.61
C ILE A 207 -3.47 -23.09 4.24
N MET A 208 -3.09 -23.65 5.40
CA MET A 208 -1.83 -23.30 6.07
C MET A 208 -0.65 -23.61 5.15
N GLN A 209 0.13 -22.58 4.81
CA GLN A 209 1.34 -22.68 4.00
C GLN A 209 2.56 -22.94 4.87
N THR A 210 2.68 -22.17 5.97
CA THR A 210 3.84 -22.25 6.85
C THR A 210 3.46 -21.88 8.28
N SER A 211 4.24 -22.42 9.21
CA SER A 211 4.27 -22.04 10.61
C SER A 211 5.72 -22.02 11.05
N ALA A 212 6.15 -20.89 11.59
CA ALA A 212 7.51 -20.71 12.10
C ALA A 212 7.48 -20.10 13.49
N THR A 213 8.49 -20.41 14.29
CA THR A 213 8.62 -19.85 15.63
C THR A 213 10.03 -19.32 15.85
N THR A 214 10.13 -18.16 16.48
CA THR A 214 11.39 -17.55 16.92
C THR A 214 11.25 -16.99 18.33
N GLN A 215 12.39 -16.70 18.96
CA GLN A 215 12.44 -15.88 20.16
C GLN A 215 12.61 -14.42 19.76
N ILE A 216 11.94 -13.52 20.47
CA ILE A 216 12.12 -12.07 20.32
C ILE A 216 12.30 -11.44 21.70
N SER A 217 13.32 -10.58 21.82
CA SER A 217 13.57 -9.83 23.04
C SER A 217 12.83 -8.49 22.95
N GLY A 218 11.58 -8.48 23.42
CA GLY A 218 10.73 -7.29 23.45
C GLY A 218 9.97 -7.01 22.16
N LEU A 219 8.80 -6.38 22.31
CA LEU A 219 7.95 -5.91 21.23
C LEU A 219 8.07 -4.39 21.11
N HIS A 220 8.10 -3.89 19.89
CA HIS A 220 7.91 -2.48 19.61
C HIS A 220 6.46 -2.10 19.96
N SER A 221 6.28 -1.13 20.84
CA SER A 221 4.97 -0.57 21.17
C SER A 221 4.70 0.63 20.27
N SER A 222 3.86 0.48 19.27
CA SER A 222 3.30 1.61 18.51
C SER A 222 2.01 2.07 19.19
N MET A 223 1.82 3.39 19.31
CA MET A 223 0.59 3.97 19.87
C MET A 223 -0.58 3.86 18.88
N LEU A 224 -0.27 3.81 17.58
CA LEU A 224 -1.22 3.36 16.57
C LEU A 224 -1.25 1.83 16.56
N TYR A 225 -2.44 1.24 16.67
CA TYR A 225 -2.71 -0.20 16.67
C TYR A 225 -2.29 -0.98 15.38
N GLY A 226 -1.46 -0.40 14.51
CA GLY A 226 -0.96 -1.02 13.28
C GLY A 226 0.52 -1.39 13.41
N LEU A 227 0.84 -2.67 13.33
CA LEU A 227 2.22 -3.10 13.10
C LEU A 227 2.58 -2.86 11.64
N SER A 228 3.84 -2.53 11.36
CA SER A 228 4.31 -2.38 9.98
C SER A 228 4.74 -3.73 9.41
N PHE A 229 4.02 -4.24 8.41
CA PHE A 229 4.38 -5.48 7.72
C PHE A 229 3.97 -5.43 6.24
N PHE A 230 4.69 -6.15 5.40
CA PHE A 230 4.32 -6.34 4.00
C PHE A 230 4.87 -7.66 3.46
N LEU A 231 4.26 -8.15 2.38
CA LEU A 231 4.67 -9.34 1.64
C LEU A 231 5.29 -8.93 0.30
N VAL A 232 6.55 -9.31 0.09
CA VAL A 232 7.23 -9.21 -1.22
C VAL A 232 7.86 -10.55 -1.52
N ASP A 233 7.70 -11.00 -2.76
CA ASP A 233 8.09 -12.34 -3.18
C ASP A 233 7.54 -13.37 -2.17
N ASP A 234 8.38 -14.20 -1.58
CA ASP A 234 7.96 -15.18 -0.56
C ASP A 234 8.51 -14.82 0.83
N LYS A 235 8.63 -13.52 1.13
CA LYS A 235 9.11 -13.00 2.40
C LYS A 235 8.15 -11.99 3.00
N ILE A 236 7.82 -12.17 4.29
CA ILE A 236 7.07 -11.21 5.09
C ILE A 236 8.05 -10.42 5.95
N TYR A 237 8.08 -9.11 5.76
CA TYR A 237 8.89 -8.19 6.55
C TYR A 237 8.04 -7.60 7.66
N MET A 238 8.57 -7.50 8.89
CA MET A 238 7.83 -7.10 10.09
C MET A 238 8.66 -6.15 10.94
N GLY A 239 8.22 -4.90 11.03
CA GLY A 239 8.78 -3.86 11.90
C GLY A 239 8.20 -3.93 13.31
N ILE A 240 8.34 -5.08 13.98
CA ILE A 240 7.64 -5.38 15.24
C ILE A 240 8.57 -5.49 16.45
N THR A 241 9.89 -5.60 16.20
CA THR A 241 10.89 -5.68 17.26
C THR A 241 11.52 -4.33 17.47
N VAL A 242 12.13 -4.13 18.65
CA VAL A 242 12.83 -2.89 18.95
C VAL A 242 14.02 -2.76 18.00
N HIS A 243 14.91 -3.74 17.89
CA HIS A 243 16.22 -3.53 17.23
C HIS A 243 16.32 -3.96 15.76
N SER A 244 15.36 -4.73 15.26
CA SER A 244 15.45 -5.30 13.91
C SER A 244 14.10 -5.44 13.20
N ILE A 245 14.16 -5.52 11.87
CA ILE A 245 13.07 -6.01 11.04
C ILE A 245 13.13 -7.53 11.05
N LEU A 246 12.05 -8.16 11.52
CA LEU A 246 11.92 -9.60 11.46
C LEU A 246 11.42 -10.01 10.07
N VAL A 247 12.09 -10.97 9.44
CA VAL A 247 11.76 -11.43 8.09
C VAL A 247 11.43 -12.91 8.15
N LEU A 248 10.20 -13.28 7.80
CA LEU A 248 9.77 -14.66 7.64
C LEU A 248 9.87 -15.07 6.18
N ASP A 249 10.72 -16.04 5.88
CA ASP A 249 10.78 -16.68 4.56
C ASP A 249 9.75 -17.81 4.50
N LEU A 250 8.77 -17.66 3.61
CA LEU A 250 7.68 -18.61 3.44
C LEU A 250 8.13 -19.92 2.79
N THR A 251 9.24 -19.90 2.03
CA THR A 251 9.77 -21.07 1.34
C THR A 251 10.53 -21.96 2.30
N SER A 252 11.43 -21.39 3.10
CA SER A 252 12.20 -22.15 4.10
C SER A 252 11.46 -22.30 5.43
N SER A 253 10.40 -21.54 5.67
CA SER A 253 9.68 -21.48 6.95
C SER A 253 10.60 -21.07 8.11
N THR A 254 11.51 -20.13 7.86
CA THR A 254 12.49 -19.67 8.85
C THR A 254 12.45 -18.16 9.01
N PHE A 255 12.75 -17.72 10.22
CA PHE A 255 12.97 -16.30 10.52
C PHE A 255 14.42 -15.90 10.28
N SER A 256 14.58 -14.66 9.86
CA SER A 256 15.85 -13.93 9.82
C SER A 256 15.60 -12.50 10.31
N ALA A 257 16.66 -11.74 10.58
CA ALA A 257 16.55 -10.37 11.07
C ALA A 257 17.43 -9.43 10.25
N ILE A 258 16.96 -8.21 10.05
CA ILE A 258 17.72 -7.09 9.50
C ILE A 258 17.79 -6.02 10.59
N GLU A 259 18.97 -5.80 11.15
CA GLU A 259 19.17 -4.79 12.19
C GLU A 259 18.79 -3.40 11.66
N TYR A 260 18.18 -2.56 12.51
CA TYR A 260 17.93 -1.16 12.17
C TYR A 260 19.23 -0.36 12.10
N PRO A 261 19.25 0.79 11.37
CA PRO A 261 20.39 1.71 11.43
C PRO A 261 20.60 2.23 12.86
N ASP A 262 21.86 2.27 13.33
CA ASP A 262 22.25 2.71 14.69
C ASP A 262 21.69 4.09 15.09
N THR A 263 21.42 4.95 14.10
CA THR A 263 20.93 6.32 14.28
C THR A 263 19.40 6.42 14.45
N VAL A 264 18.66 5.33 14.25
CA VAL A 264 17.23 5.30 14.52
C VAL A 264 17.05 5.14 16.02
N ALA A 265 16.88 6.26 16.72
CA ALA A 265 16.49 6.23 18.13
C ALA A 265 15.11 5.57 18.23
N PHE A 266 14.94 4.62 19.15
CA PHE A 266 13.67 3.91 19.40
C PHE A 266 12.56 4.78 20.01
N ASN A 267 12.78 6.08 20.03
CA ASN A 267 11.79 7.07 20.37
C ASN A 267 11.22 7.53 19.02
N GLY A 268 10.08 6.99 18.60
CA GLY A 268 9.42 7.42 17.36
C GLY A 268 8.72 6.30 16.60
N GLU A 269 7.84 6.71 15.69
CA GLU A 269 7.07 5.80 14.86
C GLU A 269 7.89 5.30 13.67
N ILE A 270 7.68 4.04 13.29
CA ILE A 270 8.32 3.42 12.13
C ILE A 270 7.28 2.80 11.20
N MET A 271 7.54 2.89 9.91
CA MET A 271 6.76 2.21 8.89
C MET A 271 7.68 1.72 7.78
N LEU A 272 7.50 0.48 7.38
CA LEU A 272 8.24 -0.18 6.32
C LEU A 272 7.46 -0.09 5.02
N SER A 273 8.19 0.01 3.92
CA SER A 273 7.61 -0.13 2.58
C SER A 273 8.55 -0.91 1.68
N ARG A 274 7.98 -1.41 0.58
CA ARG A 274 8.69 -2.14 -0.46
C ARG A 274 9.62 -1.19 -1.19
N ALA A 275 10.85 -1.59 -1.48
CA ALA A 275 11.71 -0.86 -2.41
C ALA A 275 11.97 -1.66 -3.68
N ASP A 276 12.38 -1.00 -4.76
CA ASP A 276 12.63 -1.63 -6.05
C ASP A 276 13.64 -2.78 -5.93
N GLY A 277 13.26 -3.93 -6.50
CA GLY A 277 13.98 -5.19 -6.36
C GLY A 277 13.66 -5.87 -5.03
N SER A 278 14.68 -6.44 -4.37
CA SER A 278 14.57 -7.08 -3.07
C SER A 278 14.88 -6.12 -1.90
N GLY A 279 14.65 -4.82 -2.09
CA GLY A 279 14.99 -3.79 -1.11
C GLY A 279 13.85 -3.49 -0.14
N VAL A 280 14.19 -2.84 0.97
CA VAL A 280 13.24 -2.40 2.00
C VAL A 280 13.49 -0.93 2.30
N CYS A 281 12.43 -0.14 2.33
CA CYS A 281 12.46 1.22 2.84
C CYS A 281 11.98 1.24 4.29
N LEU A 282 12.68 1.95 5.16
CA LEU A 282 12.29 2.25 6.54
C LEU A 282 12.05 3.75 6.66
N VAL A 283 10.82 4.13 6.97
CA VAL A 283 10.44 5.50 7.29
C VAL A 283 10.32 5.60 8.79
N ASN A 284 11.01 6.56 9.38
CA ASN A 284 10.95 6.85 10.81
C ASN A 284 10.54 8.30 11.02
N VAL A 285 9.68 8.55 11.99
CA VAL A 285 9.32 9.90 12.44
C VAL A 285 9.62 10.00 13.93
N ASN A 286 10.45 10.97 14.29
CA ASN A 286 10.74 11.32 15.68
C ASN A 286 10.91 12.85 15.78
N GLU A 287 10.40 13.47 16.85
CA GLU A 287 10.52 14.92 17.09
C GLU A 287 10.15 15.77 15.86
N LEU A 288 9.05 15.42 15.17
CA LEU A 288 8.63 16.07 13.92
C LEU A 288 9.71 16.06 12.80
N GLN A 289 10.64 15.13 12.84
CA GLN A 289 11.61 14.89 11.77
C GLN A 289 11.36 13.52 11.14
N LEU A 290 11.09 13.52 9.84
CA LEU A 290 10.91 12.32 9.04
C LEU A 290 12.22 11.92 8.38
N ARG A 291 12.63 10.66 8.51
CA ARG A 291 13.83 10.09 7.88
C ARG A 291 13.44 8.87 7.05
N VAL A 292 13.99 8.79 5.83
CA VAL A 292 13.76 7.66 4.91
C VAL A 292 15.07 6.94 4.68
N TRP A 293 15.14 5.68 5.08
CA TRP A 293 16.28 4.79 4.91
C TRP A 293 15.96 3.73 3.87
N LEU A 294 16.95 3.38 3.04
CA LEU A 294 16.86 2.31 2.06
C LEU A 294 17.88 1.23 2.41
N HIS A 295 17.40 0.00 2.55
CA HIS A 295 18.23 -1.19 2.66
C HIS A 295 18.13 -2.00 1.35
N ARG A 296 19.27 -2.16 0.66
CA ARG A 296 19.34 -2.97 -0.56
C ARG A 296 20.50 -3.96 -0.45
N GLY A 297 20.20 -5.25 -0.45
CA GLY A 297 21.20 -6.30 -0.57
C GLY A 297 21.74 -6.36 -2.00
N CYS A 298 23.05 -6.52 -2.17
CA CYS A 298 23.64 -6.95 -3.43
C CYS A 298 23.89 -8.46 -3.34
N ASP A 299 23.33 -9.25 -4.26
CA ASP A 299 23.76 -10.63 -4.58
C ASP A 299 24.21 -11.49 -3.39
N GLY A 300 23.36 -11.62 -2.37
CA GLY A 300 23.61 -12.50 -1.21
C GLY A 300 24.42 -11.89 -0.06
N SER A 301 24.83 -10.63 -0.13
CA SER A 301 25.31 -9.89 1.06
C SER A 301 24.15 -9.21 1.79
N MET A 302 24.27 -9.10 3.12
CA MET A 302 23.48 -8.12 3.88
C MET A 302 23.78 -6.73 3.29
N GLY A 303 22.73 -5.97 2.97
CA GLY A 303 22.88 -4.63 2.42
C GLY A 303 23.16 -3.63 3.52
N ASP A 304 23.91 -2.57 3.21
CA ASP A 304 24.04 -1.46 4.14
C ASP A 304 22.80 -0.56 4.05
N TRP A 305 22.46 0.10 5.16
CA TRP A 305 21.42 1.13 5.19
C TRP A 305 21.94 2.44 4.62
N LEU A 306 21.18 3.01 3.69
CA LEU A 306 21.45 4.34 3.13
C LEU A 306 20.35 5.31 3.58
N LEU A 307 20.73 6.42 4.23
CA LEU A 307 19.81 7.53 4.47
C LEU A 307 19.55 8.25 3.15
N VAL A 308 18.33 8.14 2.63
CA VAL A 308 17.93 8.73 1.35
C VAL A 308 17.37 10.13 1.52
N ASN A 309 16.62 10.37 2.60
CA ASN A 309 15.99 11.66 2.83
C ASN A 309 15.79 11.98 4.31
N THR A 310 15.80 13.29 4.63
CA THR A 310 15.48 13.85 5.93
C THR A 310 14.61 15.09 5.71
N ILE A 311 13.42 15.11 6.29
CA ILE A 311 12.41 16.15 6.10
C ILE A 311 11.98 16.69 7.47
N CYS A 312 12.03 18.01 7.64
CA CYS A 312 11.56 18.70 8.85
C CYS A 312 10.05 18.97 8.75
N LEU A 313 9.24 18.38 9.63
CA LEU A 313 7.78 18.56 9.63
C LEU A 313 7.34 19.85 10.34
N HIS A 314 8.20 20.42 11.19
CA HIS A 314 7.89 21.63 11.97
C HIS A 314 7.51 22.82 11.06
N ASP A 315 8.31 23.06 10.01
CA ASP A 315 8.09 24.19 9.09
C ASP A 315 6.76 24.06 8.34
N PHE A 316 6.40 22.83 7.95
CA PHE A 316 5.12 22.57 7.29
C PHE A 316 3.93 22.75 8.22
N CYS A 317 4.05 22.37 9.50
CA CYS A 317 2.99 22.60 10.48
C CYS A 317 2.72 24.10 10.65
N ALA A 318 3.78 24.91 10.70
CA ALA A 318 3.67 26.36 10.75
C ALA A 318 3.01 26.94 9.48
N ASP A 319 3.45 26.53 8.29
CA ASP A 319 2.91 27.01 7.00
C ASP A 319 1.44 26.65 6.80
N LEU A 320 1.06 25.43 7.20
CA LEU A 320 -0.32 24.95 7.12
C LEU A 320 -1.19 25.44 8.28
N LYS A 321 -0.62 26.23 9.21
CA LYS A 321 -1.28 26.74 10.42
C LYS A 321 -1.93 25.62 11.24
N ILE A 322 -1.23 24.49 11.33
CA ILE A 322 -1.63 23.36 12.16
C ILE A 322 -1.01 23.59 13.53
N SER A 323 -1.85 23.78 14.53
CA SER A 323 -1.44 23.95 15.92
C SER A 323 -2.12 22.90 16.78
N ASN A 324 -1.50 22.56 17.91
CA ASN A 324 -2.16 21.85 18.99
C ASN A 324 -3.28 22.75 19.56
N SER A 325 -4.49 22.64 18.99
CA SER A 325 -5.66 23.38 19.45
C SER A 325 -6.83 22.44 19.60
N THR A 326 -6.78 21.60 20.64
CA THR A 326 -7.97 20.90 21.15
C THR A 326 -7.87 20.70 22.66
N THR A 327 -8.53 21.62 23.37
CA THR A 327 -9.27 21.47 24.64
C THR A 327 -8.61 20.75 25.80
N GLU A 328 -8.32 21.54 26.85
CA GLU A 328 -8.43 21.21 28.28
C GLU A 328 -9.11 19.85 28.56
N ASN A 329 -8.33 18.77 28.51
CA ASN A 329 -8.57 17.52 29.21
C ASN A 329 -7.19 16.95 29.48
N ASP A 330 -6.85 16.97 30.76
CA ASP A 330 -5.57 16.60 31.35
C ASP A 330 -5.24 15.11 31.16
N ASP A 331 -4.85 14.70 29.97
CA ASP A 331 -4.01 13.51 29.77
C ASP A 331 -2.65 14.02 29.22
N GLU A 332 -1.69 14.26 30.12
CA GLU A 332 -0.37 14.89 29.90
C GLU A 332 0.60 14.11 28.97
N ASP A 333 0.13 13.16 28.15
CA ASP A 333 0.98 12.25 27.36
C ASP A 333 0.84 12.34 25.82
N ASP A 334 -0.09 13.14 25.26
CA ASP A 334 -0.46 13.10 23.82
C ASP A 334 -0.02 14.33 22.97
N GLU A 335 0.78 15.26 23.51
CA GLU A 335 0.84 16.63 22.96
C GLU A 335 1.78 16.90 21.77
N ASP A 336 2.64 15.99 21.31
CA ASP A 336 3.60 16.27 20.21
C ASP A 336 3.79 15.17 19.15
N ASP A 337 2.99 14.11 19.16
CA ASP A 337 3.31 12.94 18.34
C ASP A 337 2.76 13.02 16.91
N ALA A 338 3.69 12.98 15.95
CA ALA A 338 3.41 12.73 14.55
C ALA A 338 3.45 11.23 14.27
N PHE A 339 2.35 10.69 13.76
CA PHE A 339 2.22 9.25 13.49
C PHE A 339 2.23 8.95 12.00
N ILE A 340 2.83 7.84 11.60
CA ILE A 340 2.81 7.37 10.21
C ILE A 340 1.59 6.48 10.00
N HIS A 341 0.69 6.86 9.09
CA HIS A 341 -0.48 6.06 8.73
C HIS A 341 -0.20 5.07 7.59
N ALA A 342 0.56 5.50 6.59
CA ALA A 342 0.88 4.68 5.43
C ALA A 342 2.11 5.22 4.69
N VAL A 343 2.84 4.33 4.03
CA VAL A 343 3.98 4.66 3.17
C VAL A 343 3.76 4.00 1.81
N GLY A 344 3.93 4.77 0.74
CA GLY A 344 3.86 4.25 -0.63
C GLY A 344 5.06 3.35 -0.96
N ASP A 345 4.96 2.56 -2.03
CA ASP A 345 6.11 1.81 -2.53
C ASP A 345 7.28 2.77 -2.83
N ASN A 346 8.51 2.31 -2.61
CA ASN A 346 9.75 3.08 -2.66
C ASN A 346 9.82 4.27 -1.70
N ALA A 347 8.93 4.33 -0.70
CA ALA A 347 8.73 5.52 0.12
C ALA A 347 8.54 6.80 -0.73
N GLU A 348 7.84 6.70 -1.85
CA GLU A 348 7.61 7.83 -2.75
C GLU A 348 6.70 8.91 -2.11
N PHE A 349 5.78 8.48 -1.25
CA PHE A 349 4.93 9.35 -0.44
C PHE A 349 4.68 8.75 0.94
N VAL A 350 4.27 9.60 1.88
CA VAL A 350 3.91 9.22 3.26
C VAL A 350 2.61 9.91 3.67
N PHE A 351 1.72 9.16 4.31
CA PHE A 351 0.58 9.71 5.04
C PHE A 351 0.93 9.83 6.52
N LEU A 352 0.79 11.03 7.07
CA LEU A 352 1.12 11.36 8.44
C LEU A 352 -0.11 11.90 9.16
N GLN A 353 -0.24 11.59 10.45
CA GLN A 353 -1.17 12.29 11.32
C GLN A 353 -0.40 13.20 12.25
N VAL A 354 -0.74 14.49 12.24
CA VAL A 354 -0.14 15.51 13.09
C VAL A 354 -1.25 16.40 13.63
N TYR A 355 -1.35 16.54 14.95
CA TYR A 355 -2.39 17.33 15.63
C TYR A 355 -3.81 17.06 15.10
N GLY A 356 -4.16 15.78 14.95
CA GLY A 356 -5.47 15.32 14.47
C GLY A 356 -5.75 15.53 12.97
N CYS A 357 -4.85 16.16 12.22
CA CYS A 357 -4.95 16.31 10.76
C CYS A 357 -4.22 15.16 10.06
N VAL A 358 -4.72 14.72 8.91
CA VAL A 358 -3.96 13.81 8.02
C VAL A 358 -3.30 14.61 6.92
N LEU A 359 -2.00 14.41 6.77
CA LEU A 359 -1.12 15.04 5.79
C LEU A 359 -0.66 14.01 4.77
N TYR A 360 -0.56 14.43 3.52
CA TYR A 360 0.15 13.74 2.46
C TYR A 360 1.47 14.46 2.23
N LEU A 361 2.57 13.70 2.24
CA LEU A 361 3.91 14.18 1.95
C LEU A 361 4.43 13.43 0.72
N ASP A 362 4.78 14.16 -0.34
CA ASP A 362 5.58 13.64 -1.45
C ASP A 362 7.06 13.71 -1.03
N VAL A 363 7.71 12.56 -0.89
CA VAL A 363 9.06 12.49 -0.33
C VAL A 363 10.08 13.10 -1.28
N ARG A 364 9.91 12.93 -2.59
CA ARG A 364 10.87 13.39 -3.60
C ARG A 364 10.93 14.91 -3.71
N SER A 365 9.77 15.56 -3.69
CA SER A 365 9.64 17.02 -3.78
C SER A 365 9.61 17.70 -2.41
N SER A 366 9.46 16.93 -1.33
CA SER A 366 9.19 17.41 0.02
C SER A 366 7.95 18.31 0.09
N ALA A 367 7.01 18.16 -0.85
CA ALA A 367 5.75 18.89 -0.85
C ALA A 367 4.77 18.24 0.13
N VAL A 368 4.17 19.06 1.00
CA VAL A 368 3.17 18.62 1.97
C VAL A 368 1.81 19.24 1.64
N GLN A 369 0.77 18.42 1.77
CA GLN A 369 -0.61 18.84 1.64
C GLN A 369 -1.45 18.27 2.77
N LYS A 370 -2.30 19.12 3.38
CA LYS A 370 -3.37 18.65 4.26
C LYS A 370 -4.47 18.00 3.44
N VAL A 371 -4.71 16.72 3.68
CA VAL A 371 -5.70 15.91 2.93
C VAL A 371 -6.95 15.59 3.75
N TYR A 372 -6.87 15.71 5.07
CA TYR A 372 -8.02 15.57 5.96
C TYR A 372 -7.90 16.50 7.17
N GLY A 373 -9.04 17.05 7.59
CA GLY A 373 -9.15 17.95 8.74
C GLY A 373 -9.24 17.22 10.08
N PRO A 374 -9.17 17.96 11.20
CA PRO A 374 -9.40 17.36 12.50
C PRO A 374 -10.82 16.77 12.57
N THR A 375 -10.93 15.60 13.18
CA THR A 375 -12.21 14.95 13.46
C THR A 375 -12.97 15.67 14.57
N GLN A 376 -14.28 15.42 14.67
CA GLN A 376 -15.07 15.85 15.84
C GLN A 376 -14.55 15.17 17.11
N SER A 377 -14.82 15.74 18.30
CA SER A 377 -14.27 15.27 19.60
C SER A 377 -14.44 13.77 19.86
N ASN A 378 -15.50 13.15 19.33
CA ASN A 378 -15.85 11.75 19.59
C ASN A 378 -15.50 10.83 18.41
N THR A 379 -14.64 11.27 17.50
CA THR A 379 -14.20 10.50 16.35
C THR A 379 -12.68 10.60 16.25
N ARG A 380 -12.00 9.47 16.07
CA ARG A 380 -10.54 9.42 15.90
C ARG A 380 -10.22 8.75 14.57
N VAL A 381 -9.15 9.21 13.90
CA VAL A 381 -8.62 8.51 12.72
C VAL A 381 -7.94 7.23 13.19
N SER A 382 -8.29 6.10 12.58
CA SER A 382 -7.76 4.78 12.94
C SER A 382 -6.68 4.30 11.98
N SER A 383 -6.89 4.46 10.68
CA SER A 383 -5.93 4.02 9.65
C SER A 383 -6.22 4.67 8.30
N THR A 384 -5.19 4.73 7.46
CA THR A 384 -5.29 5.21 6.08
C THR A 384 -4.74 4.16 5.12
N HIS A 385 -5.48 3.84 4.06
CA HIS A 385 -5.02 2.91 3.01
C HIS A 385 -4.96 3.63 1.66
N PRO A 386 -3.76 3.95 1.15
CA PRO A 386 -3.60 4.57 -0.15
C PRO A 386 -4.17 3.69 -1.26
N PHE A 387 -4.95 4.28 -2.15
CA PHE A 387 -5.49 3.60 -3.32
C PHE A 387 -4.82 4.11 -4.59
N VAL A 388 -3.86 3.33 -5.07
CA VAL A 388 -3.11 3.61 -6.30
C VAL A 388 -3.76 2.94 -7.51
N MET A 389 -3.51 3.49 -8.70
CA MET A 389 -3.94 2.83 -9.93
C MET A 389 -3.39 1.40 -10.04
N PRO A 390 -4.19 0.46 -10.59
CA PRO A 390 -3.73 -0.90 -10.80
C PRO A 390 -2.54 -0.92 -11.77
N TRP A 391 -1.57 -1.77 -11.45
CA TRP A 391 -0.39 -2.01 -12.26
C TRP A 391 -0.01 -3.50 -12.25
N PRO A 392 0.35 -4.11 -13.40
CA PRO A 392 0.26 -3.54 -14.75
C PRO A 392 -1.18 -3.22 -15.15
N PRO A 393 -1.40 -2.37 -16.16
CA PRO A 393 -2.74 -2.02 -16.63
C PRO A 393 -3.45 -3.26 -17.17
N ILE A 394 -4.76 -3.35 -16.95
CA ILE A 394 -5.59 -4.43 -17.51
C ILE A 394 -5.94 -4.07 -18.96
N PHE A 395 -5.44 -4.86 -19.90
CA PHE A 395 -5.69 -4.64 -21.32
C PHE A 395 -7.01 -5.28 -21.80
N PRO A 396 -7.67 -4.68 -22.80
CA PRO A 396 -8.90 -5.25 -23.36
C PRO A 396 -8.63 -6.51 -24.17
N VAL A 397 -9.61 -7.42 -24.19
CA VAL A 397 -9.62 -8.56 -25.11
C VAL A 397 -10.15 -8.09 -26.47
N LEU A 398 -9.29 -8.07 -27.49
CA LEU A 398 -9.68 -7.70 -28.85
C LEU A 398 -10.37 -8.89 -29.54
N GLN A 399 -11.63 -8.70 -29.94
CA GLN A 399 -12.37 -9.69 -30.74
C GLN A 399 -11.73 -9.85 -32.13
N GLU A 400 -11.90 -11.03 -32.74
CA GLU A 400 -11.39 -11.37 -34.08
C GLU A 400 -12.02 -10.54 -35.20
#